data_AF-A0A9D8FRW9-F1
#
_entry.id   AF-A0A9D8FRW9-F1
#
_cell.length_a   1.000
_cell.length_b   1.000
_cell.length_c   1.000
_cell.angle_alpha   90.00
_cell.angle_beta   90.00
_cell.angle_gamma   90.00
#
_symmetry.space_group_name_H-M   'P 1'
#
loop_
_entity.id
_entity.type
_entity.pdbx_description
1 polymer ?
#
loop_
_entity_poly.entity_id
_entity_poly.type
_entity_poly.pdbx_seq_one_letter_code
_entity_poly.pdbx_strand_id
1 'polypeptide(L)'
;MRGHLGRYGTFRRTFEDPIVGGNRAAADRLGQRVRPFLLRRRKEEVARDLPEKVEMPPEWVELTEEQRALYVAIQEQDAQPLRESLARGTQVGLPTVLSVLTRLKQVCDHPALITGQTEPLGGRSEKFDLVLDRLDEILAREEQVVVFSHFLKTLDLIQAAIEEREVAWVRLDGSVPTDERQRRIDRFNDRGAQVALCSLRAVGHGVNLTAANHVVHVDRWWNPAVEDQATDRVHRIGQARTVFVHRILTVDTLEEKIAVLQERKRGLSDRIMGASAQGAMGWTREELLELLQPLE
;
A
#
# COMPACT_ATOMS: atom_id res chain seq x y z
N MET A 1 -4.78 17.54 25.74
CA MET A 1 -4.32 16.14 25.92
C MET A 1 -3.00 15.99 26.69
N ARG A 2 -2.42 17.04 27.30
CA ARG A 2 -1.24 16.88 28.18
C ARG A 2 -1.68 16.34 29.55
N GLY A 3 -1.10 15.22 30.00
CA GLY A 3 -1.22 14.70 31.36
C GLY A 3 -2.13 13.48 31.56
N HIS A 4 -3.07 13.18 30.66
CA HIS A 4 -4.07 12.10 30.86
C HIS A 4 -3.47 10.68 30.92
N LEU A 5 -2.37 10.47 30.20
CA LEU A 5 -1.61 9.21 30.17
C LEU A 5 -0.28 9.31 30.95
N GLY A 6 -0.08 10.40 31.70
CA GLY A 6 1.16 10.67 32.42
C GLY A 6 2.32 11.10 31.52
N ARG A 7 3.54 10.98 32.03
CA ARG A 7 4.79 11.23 31.28
C ARG A 7 5.10 10.03 30.38
N TYR A 8 5.79 10.26 29.25
CA TYR A 8 6.12 9.22 28.28
C TYR A 8 6.81 7.99 28.91
N GLY A 9 7.78 8.18 29.81
CA GLY A 9 8.44 7.06 30.50
C GLY A 9 7.50 6.21 31.37
N THR A 10 6.49 6.84 31.99
CA THR A 10 5.46 6.11 32.74
C THR A 10 4.50 5.39 31.82
N PHE A 11 4.08 6.05 30.73
CA PHE A 11 3.23 5.45 29.71
C PHE A 11 3.88 4.20 29.11
N ARG A 12 5.16 4.31 28.71
CA ARG A 12 5.90 3.22 28.08
C ARG A 12 5.95 1.97 28.94
N ARG A 13 6.34 2.13 30.20
CA ARG A 13 6.41 1.03 31.18
C ARG A 13 5.05 0.43 31.54
N THR A 14 4.00 1.25 31.57
CA THR A 14 2.67 0.85 32.07
C THR A 14 1.79 0.24 30.98
N PHE A 15 1.94 0.70 29.74
CA PHE A 15 1.09 0.33 28.62
C PHE A 15 1.91 -0.21 27.45
N GLU A 16 2.84 0.56 26.89
CA GLU A 16 3.53 0.21 25.64
C GLU A 16 4.32 -1.11 25.72
N ASP A 17 5.30 -1.20 26.64
CA ASP A 17 6.16 -2.39 26.78
C ASP A 17 5.33 -3.65 27.12
N PRO A 18 4.35 -3.61 28.06
CA PRO A 18 3.48 -4.76 28.33
C PRO A 18 2.59 -5.16 27.14
N ILE A 19 2.05 -4.19 26.39
CA ILE A 19 1.18 -4.48 25.23
C ILE A 19 1.99 -5.14 24.12
N VAL A 20 3.19 -4.63 23.84
CA VAL A 20 4.13 -5.25 22.87
C VAL A 20 4.51 -6.65 23.32
N GLY A 21 4.69 -6.87 24.63
CA GLY A 21 4.92 -8.20 25.23
C GLY A 21 3.68 -9.11 25.30
N GLY A 22 2.54 -8.72 24.71
CA GLY A 22 1.33 -9.55 24.63
C GLY A 22 0.39 -9.48 25.84
N ASN A 23 0.58 -8.54 26.77
CA ASN A 23 -0.28 -8.39 27.94
C ASN A 23 -1.63 -7.74 27.59
N ARG A 24 -2.67 -8.58 27.47
CA ARG A 24 -4.03 -8.17 27.11
C ARG A 24 -4.66 -7.18 28.10
N ALA A 25 -4.45 -7.37 29.40
CA ALA A 25 -5.03 -6.49 30.42
C ALA A 25 -4.45 -5.07 30.35
N ALA A 26 -3.21 -4.90 29.90
CA ALA A 26 -2.64 -3.58 29.67
C ALA A 26 -3.30 -2.86 28.49
N ALA A 27 -3.60 -3.58 27.40
CA ALA A 27 -4.29 -3.04 26.23
C ALA A 27 -5.71 -2.56 26.58
N ASP A 28 -6.50 -3.39 27.27
CA ASP A 28 -7.87 -3.05 27.66
C ASP A 28 -7.94 -1.80 28.54
N ARG A 29 -7.03 -1.69 29.53
CA ARG A 29 -6.94 -0.53 30.42
C ARG A 29 -6.57 0.74 29.68
N LEU A 30 -5.65 0.66 28.71
CA LEU A 30 -5.35 1.82 27.86
C LEU A 30 -6.59 2.23 27.09
N GLY A 31 -7.31 1.25 26.55
CA GLY A 31 -8.48 1.47 25.72
C GLY A 31 -9.60 2.21 26.42
N GLN A 32 -9.97 1.75 27.62
CA GLN A 32 -10.98 2.42 28.45
C GLN A 32 -10.62 3.89 28.74
N ARG A 33 -9.32 4.20 28.87
CA ARG A 33 -8.85 5.53 29.23
C ARG A 33 -8.89 6.52 28.08
N VAL A 34 -8.71 6.05 26.84
CA VAL A 34 -8.72 6.90 25.64
C VAL A 34 -10.09 6.95 24.96
N ARG A 35 -10.95 5.93 25.16
CA ARG A 35 -12.28 5.82 24.56
C ARG A 35 -13.16 7.08 24.66
N PRO A 36 -13.23 7.82 25.79
CA PRO A 36 -14.08 9.02 25.89
C PRO A 36 -13.65 10.17 24.96
N PHE A 37 -12.42 10.14 24.45
CA PHE A 37 -11.84 11.19 23.60
C PHE A 37 -11.75 10.77 22.13
N LEU A 38 -12.17 9.55 21.78
CA LEU A 38 -12.08 8.99 20.45
C LEU A 38 -13.48 8.68 19.93
N LEU A 39 -13.90 9.40 18.90
CA LEU A 39 -15.09 9.03 18.13
C LEU A 39 -14.63 8.26 16.89
N ARG A 40 -14.90 6.95 16.87
CA ARG A 40 -14.74 6.10 15.69
C ARG A 40 -16.11 5.56 15.30
N ARG A 41 -16.45 5.72 14.02
CA ARG A 41 -17.62 5.11 13.39
C ARG A 41 -17.13 4.23 12.25
N ARG A 42 -17.61 2.99 12.15
CA ARG A 42 -17.38 2.14 10.98
C ARG A 42 -18.27 2.63 9.85
N LYS A 43 -17.82 2.43 8.61
CA LYS A 43 -18.56 2.88 7.41
C LYS A 43 -19.95 2.26 7.32
N GLU A 44 -20.04 0.98 7.68
CA GLU A 44 -21.28 0.19 7.81
C GLU A 44 -22.27 0.79 8.82
N GLU A 45 -21.78 1.48 9.87
CA GLU A 45 -22.61 2.10 10.90
C GLU A 45 -23.27 3.40 10.42
N VAL A 46 -22.74 4.04 9.37
CA VAL A 46 -23.13 5.40 8.94
C VAL A 46 -23.65 5.49 7.50
N ALA A 47 -23.36 4.51 6.65
CA ALA A 47 -23.73 4.53 5.24
C ALA A 47 -24.25 3.15 4.81
N ARG A 48 -25.50 2.87 5.18
CA ARG A 48 -26.18 1.58 4.93
C ARG A 48 -26.47 1.31 3.46
N ASP A 49 -26.49 2.36 2.62
CA ASP A 49 -26.81 2.28 1.20
C ASP A 49 -25.57 2.16 0.30
N LEU A 50 -24.37 2.00 0.89
CA LEU A 50 -23.16 1.74 0.11
C LEU A 50 -23.19 0.30 -0.43
N PRO A 51 -22.89 0.09 -1.73
CA PRO A 51 -22.74 -1.25 -2.27
C PRO A 51 -21.55 -1.97 -1.64
N GLU A 52 -21.46 -3.28 -1.83
CA GLU A 52 -20.44 -4.10 -1.22
C GLU A 52 -19.02 -3.71 -1.68
N LYS A 53 -18.04 -3.85 -0.78
CA LYS A 53 -16.61 -3.81 -1.12
C LYS A 53 -16.05 -5.22 -0.97
N VAL A 54 -15.64 -5.83 -2.07
CA VAL A 54 -15.10 -7.19 -2.11
C VAL A 54 -13.58 -7.10 -2.21
N GLU A 55 -12.88 -7.57 -1.19
CA GLU A 55 -11.43 -7.74 -1.26
C GLU A 55 -11.13 -9.10 -1.88
N MET A 56 -10.53 -9.09 -3.06
CA MET A 56 -10.13 -10.32 -3.75
C MET A 56 -8.95 -10.96 -3.00
N PRO A 57 -8.83 -12.30 -3.01
CA PRO A 57 -7.62 -12.96 -2.56
C PRO A 57 -6.39 -12.35 -3.25
N PRO A 58 -5.27 -12.15 -2.54
CA PRO A 58 -4.05 -11.65 -3.18
C PRO A 58 -3.63 -12.58 -4.32
N GLU A 59 -3.30 -11.96 -5.45
CA GLU A 59 -2.78 -12.66 -6.61
C GLU A 59 -1.27 -12.70 -6.51
N TRP A 60 -0.70 -13.90 -6.64
CA TRP A 60 0.71 -14.16 -6.41
C TRP A 60 1.42 -14.43 -7.73
N VAL A 61 2.52 -13.73 -7.95
CA VAL A 61 3.40 -13.89 -9.12
C VAL A 61 4.83 -14.16 -8.69
N GLU A 62 5.62 -14.72 -9.59
CA GLU A 62 7.05 -14.96 -9.37
C GLU A 62 7.89 -13.80 -9.93
N LEU A 63 9.15 -13.72 -9.51
CA LEU A 63 10.14 -12.86 -10.16
C LEU A 63 10.57 -13.51 -11.47
N THR A 64 10.64 -12.74 -12.55
CA THR A 64 11.36 -13.15 -13.76
C THR A 64 12.85 -13.35 -13.48
N GLU A 65 13.59 -13.99 -14.38
CA GLU A 65 15.05 -14.18 -14.24
C GLU A 65 15.78 -12.83 -14.12
N GLU A 66 15.38 -11.82 -14.91
CA GLU A 66 15.93 -10.47 -14.84
C GLU A 66 15.67 -9.84 -13.47
N GLN A 67 14.42 -9.92 -12.99
CA GLN A 67 14.05 -9.40 -11.68
C GLN A 67 14.81 -10.10 -10.56
N ARG A 68 14.93 -11.43 -10.61
CA ARG A 68 15.66 -12.23 -9.61
C ARG A 68 17.13 -11.82 -9.56
N ALA A 69 17.79 -11.69 -10.70
CA ALA A 69 19.19 -11.24 -10.78
C ALA A 69 19.38 -9.84 -10.15
N LEU A 70 18.51 -8.88 -10.48
CA LEU A 70 18.54 -7.54 -9.90
C LEU A 70 18.26 -7.54 -8.40
N TYR A 71 17.30 -8.36 -7.96
CA TYR A 71 16.91 -8.47 -6.56
C TYR A 71 18.06 -9.02 -5.71
N VAL A 72 18.69 -10.11 -6.16
CA VAL A 72 19.87 -10.71 -5.49
C VAL A 72 21.03 -9.71 -5.45
N ALA A 73 21.31 -9.00 -6.55
CA ALA A 73 22.37 -8.00 -6.58
C ALA A 73 22.16 -6.89 -5.53
N ILE A 74 20.92 -6.39 -5.38
CA ILE A 74 20.58 -5.39 -4.34
C ILE A 74 20.72 -6.01 -2.94
N GLN A 75 20.34 -7.28 -2.76
CA GLN A 75 20.47 -7.95 -1.47
C GLN A 75 21.92 -8.10 -1.02
N GLU A 76 22.82 -8.49 -1.93
CA GLU A 76 24.23 -8.67 -1.64
C GLU A 76 24.95 -7.33 -1.45
N GLN A 77 24.71 -6.37 -2.34
CA GLN A 77 25.44 -5.09 -2.35
C GLN A 77 24.94 -4.12 -1.28
N ASP A 78 23.62 -4.05 -1.08
CA ASP A 78 23.01 -3.00 -0.27
C ASP A 78 22.36 -3.54 1.01
N ALA A 79 21.64 -4.67 0.96
CA ALA A 79 20.90 -5.18 2.12
C ALA A 79 21.81 -5.89 3.14
N GLN A 80 22.80 -6.66 2.68
CA GLN A 80 23.69 -7.43 3.54
C GLN A 80 24.48 -6.54 4.53
N PRO A 81 25.15 -5.44 4.12
CA PRO A 81 25.86 -4.58 5.06
C PRO A 81 24.95 -3.97 6.14
N LEU A 82 23.70 -3.67 5.78
CA LEU A 82 22.70 -3.16 6.71
C LEU A 82 22.24 -4.24 7.70
N ARG A 83 21.98 -5.45 7.19
CA ARG A 83 21.60 -6.61 8.02
C ARG A 83 22.67 -6.93 9.05
N GLU A 84 23.94 -6.97 8.62
CA GLU A 84 25.07 -7.19 9.52
C GLU A 84 25.22 -6.08 10.58
N SER A 85 25.02 -4.82 10.17
CA SER A 85 25.08 -3.68 11.09
C SER A 85 23.95 -3.72 12.12
N LEU A 86 22.72 -4.01 11.69
CA LEU A 86 21.56 -4.18 12.56
C LEU A 86 21.75 -5.36 13.52
N ALA A 87 22.29 -6.49 13.05
CA ALA A 87 22.57 -7.68 13.86
C ALA A 87 23.62 -7.42 14.95
N ARG A 88 24.65 -6.61 14.67
CA ARG A 88 25.63 -6.15 15.66
C ARG A 88 25.09 -5.10 16.64
N GLY A 89 23.85 -4.67 16.44
CA GLY A 89 23.20 -3.65 17.26
C GLY A 89 23.64 -2.22 16.94
N THR A 90 24.35 -2.00 15.84
CA THR A 90 24.72 -0.67 15.34
C THR A 90 23.46 0.13 15.01
N GLN A 91 23.44 1.41 15.36
CA GLN A 91 22.38 2.30 14.91
C GLN A 91 22.55 2.58 13.41
N VAL A 92 21.58 2.14 12.63
CA VAL A 92 21.47 2.44 11.19
C VAL A 92 20.34 3.45 11.02
N GLY A 93 20.55 4.45 10.15
CA GLY A 93 19.49 5.40 9.82
C GLY A 93 18.33 4.69 9.13
N LEU A 94 17.11 4.84 9.66
CA LEU A 94 15.90 4.33 9.02
C LEU A 94 15.76 4.74 7.54
N PRO A 95 16.11 5.98 7.12
CA PRO A 95 16.09 6.35 5.71
C PRO A 95 16.97 5.46 4.82
N THR A 96 18.13 5.01 5.31
CA THR A 96 19.04 4.12 4.57
C THR A 96 18.40 2.75 4.35
N VAL A 97 17.80 2.19 5.40
CA VAL A 97 17.09 0.90 5.29
C VAL A 97 15.92 1.00 4.34
N LEU A 98 15.09 2.05 4.49
CA LEU A 98 13.95 2.28 3.61
C LEU A 98 14.37 2.48 2.15
N SER A 99 15.53 3.08 1.88
CA SER A 99 16.06 3.22 0.52
C SER A 99 16.31 1.86 -0.14
N VAL A 100 16.91 0.91 0.58
CA VAL A 100 17.16 -0.44 0.05
C VAL A 100 15.86 -1.20 -0.15
N LEU A 101 14.97 -1.18 0.86
CA LEU A 101 13.65 -1.81 0.76
C LEU A 101 12.81 -1.22 -0.39
N THR A 102 12.94 0.09 -0.64
CA THR A 102 12.30 0.76 -1.77
C THR A 102 12.82 0.23 -3.10
N ARG A 103 14.13 0.06 -3.26
CA ARG A 103 14.71 -0.49 -4.51
C ARG A 103 14.29 -1.94 -4.73
N LEU A 104 14.26 -2.76 -3.69
CA LEU A 104 13.76 -4.14 -3.79
C LEU A 104 12.28 -4.17 -4.23
N LYS A 105 11.44 -3.26 -3.71
CA LYS A 105 10.04 -3.10 -4.16
C LYS A 105 9.95 -2.68 -5.64
N GLN A 106 10.82 -1.78 -6.08
CA GLN A 106 10.86 -1.34 -7.48
C GLN A 106 11.18 -2.50 -8.43
N VAL A 107 12.03 -3.44 -8.02
CA VAL A 107 12.29 -4.67 -8.80
C VAL A 107 11.04 -5.52 -8.93
N CYS A 108 10.27 -5.71 -7.84
CA CYS A 108 9.01 -6.46 -7.87
C CYS A 108 7.99 -5.84 -8.85
N ASP A 109 7.92 -4.51 -8.93
CA ASP A 109 7.06 -3.80 -9.88
C ASP A 109 7.51 -4.02 -11.32
N HIS A 110 8.73 -3.58 -11.65
CA HIS A 110 9.29 -3.75 -12.98
C HIS A 110 10.80 -3.44 -12.99
N PRO A 111 11.66 -4.24 -13.67
CA PRO A 111 13.11 -4.01 -13.69
C PRO A 111 13.51 -2.64 -14.25
N ALA A 112 12.72 -2.06 -15.17
CA ALA A 112 12.90 -0.71 -15.70
C ALA A 112 12.98 0.39 -14.63
N LEU A 113 12.39 0.20 -13.44
CA LEU A 113 12.49 1.18 -12.36
C LEU A 113 13.92 1.28 -11.81
N ILE A 114 14.71 0.23 -11.96
CA ILE A 114 16.13 0.15 -11.58
C ILE A 114 17.03 0.41 -12.78
N THR A 115 16.79 -0.25 -13.91
CA THR A 115 17.68 -0.23 -15.07
C THR A 115 17.49 0.99 -15.97
N GLY A 116 16.32 1.63 -15.91
CA GLY A 116 15.93 2.71 -16.83
C GLY A 116 15.61 2.24 -18.25
N GLN A 117 15.73 0.94 -18.55
CA GLN A 117 15.40 0.38 -19.85
C GLN A 117 13.92 0.06 -19.90
N THR A 118 13.15 0.73 -20.75
CA THR A 118 11.69 0.55 -20.86
C THR A 118 11.27 -0.39 -21.98
N GLU A 119 12.17 -0.76 -22.90
CA GLU A 119 11.83 -1.60 -24.05
C GLU A 119 12.56 -2.95 -24.04
N PRO A 120 11.86 -4.09 -24.25
CA PRO A 120 10.40 -4.20 -24.22
C PRO A 120 9.84 -3.90 -22.81
N LEU A 121 8.56 -3.51 -22.72
CA LEU A 121 7.83 -3.44 -21.46
C LEU A 121 7.39 -4.83 -21.00
N GLY A 122 6.65 -5.55 -21.84
CA GLY A 122 6.11 -6.86 -21.47
C GLY A 122 7.16 -7.98 -21.37
N GLY A 123 6.87 -9.01 -20.59
CA GLY A 123 7.70 -10.21 -20.43
C GLY A 123 8.92 -10.03 -19.53
N ARG A 124 9.02 -8.87 -18.86
CA ARG A 124 10.13 -8.55 -17.94
C ARG A 124 9.69 -8.50 -16.48
N SER A 125 8.39 -8.44 -16.22
CA SER A 125 7.80 -8.50 -14.89
C SER A 125 6.45 -9.18 -14.95
N GLU A 126 6.35 -10.37 -14.35
CA GLU A 126 5.09 -11.12 -14.23
C GLU A 126 4.00 -10.29 -13.54
N LYS A 127 4.39 -9.45 -12.57
CA LYS A 127 3.46 -8.53 -11.90
C LYS A 127 2.89 -7.50 -12.88
N PHE A 128 3.76 -6.88 -13.67
CA PHE A 128 3.34 -5.87 -14.63
C PHE A 128 2.43 -6.47 -15.69
N ASP A 129 2.80 -7.63 -16.21
CA ASP A 129 2.00 -8.36 -17.20
C ASP A 129 0.63 -8.75 -16.61
N LEU A 130 0.57 -9.26 -15.38
CA LEU A 130 -0.69 -9.56 -14.71
C LEU A 130 -1.56 -8.32 -14.46
N VAL A 131 -0.96 -7.15 -14.15
CA VAL A 131 -1.70 -5.89 -14.07
C VAL A 131 -2.37 -5.60 -15.41
N LEU A 132 -1.64 -5.72 -16.52
CA LEU A 132 -2.19 -5.47 -17.85
C LEU A 132 -3.30 -6.47 -18.21
N ASP A 133 -3.11 -7.76 -17.91
CA ASP A 133 -4.14 -8.78 -18.11
C ASP A 133 -5.43 -8.45 -17.35
N ARG A 134 -5.30 -8.00 -16.09
CA ARG A 134 -6.45 -7.57 -15.27
C ARG A 134 -7.12 -6.34 -15.84
N LEU A 135 -6.36 -5.38 -16.37
CA LEU A 135 -6.94 -4.24 -17.07
C LEU A 135 -7.73 -4.72 -18.29
N ASP A 136 -7.15 -5.56 -19.14
CA ASP A 136 -7.81 -6.07 -20.34
C ASP A 136 -9.13 -6.81 -20.00
N GLU A 137 -9.13 -7.64 -18.95
CA GLU A 137 -10.33 -8.32 -18.46
C GLU A 137 -11.43 -7.37 -17.96
N ILE A 138 -11.06 -6.31 -17.23
CA ILE A 138 -12.02 -5.33 -16.70
C ILE A 138 -12.58 -4.49 -17.86
N LEU A 139 -11.71 -4.04 -18.77
CA LEU A 139 -12.07 -3.21 -19.91
C LEU A 139 -12.97 -3.97 -20.90
N ALA A 140 -12.75 -5.27 -21.10
CA ALA A 140 -13.61 -6.14 -21.91
C ALA A 140 -15.05 -6.24 -21.39
N ARG A 141 -15.29 -5.90 -20.12
CA ARG A 141 -16.63 -5.82 -19.49
C ARG A 141 -17.22 -4.41 -19.52
N GLU A 142 -16.56 -3.46 -20.18
CA GLU A 142 -16.94 -2.04 -20.20
C GLU A 142 -16.97 -1.39 -18.81
N GLU A 143 -16.06 -1.85 -17.95
CA GLU A 143 -15.94 -1.40 -16.56
C GLU A 143 -14.76 -0.45 -16.37
N GLN A 144 -14.79 0.31 -15.28
CA GLN A 144 -13.77 1.32 -14.99
C GLN A 144 -12.94 0.93 -13.78
N VAL A 145 -11.65 1.21 -13.87
CA VAL A 145 -10.65 0.78 -12.89
C VAL A 145 -9.78 1.93 -12.43
N VAL A 146 -9.52 1.97 -11.14
CA VAL A 146 -8.49 2.83 -10.55
C VAL A 146 -7.26 1.98 -10.25
N VAL A 147 -6.13 2.36 -10.84
CA VAL A 147 -4.84 1.73 -10.58
C VAL A 147 -4.05 2.61 -9.62
N PHE A 148 -3.71 2.08 -8.46
CA PHE A 148 -2.87 2.74 -7.47
C PHE A 148 -1.46 2.17 -7.50
N SER A 149 -0.49 3.08 -7.48
CA SER A 149 0.90 2.76 -7.20
C SER A 149 1.54 3.83 -6.32
N HIS A 150 2.52 3.45 -5.53
CA HIS A 150 3.42 4.40 -4.88
C HIS A 150 4.41 5.02 -5.86
N PHE A 151 4.84 4.26 -6.87
CA PHE A 151 5.91 4.65 -7.77
C PHE A 151 5.35 5.32 -9.01
N LEU A 152 5.66 6.61 -9.19
CA LEU A 152 5.25 7.34 -10.39
C LEU A 152 5.77 6.68 -11.66
N LYS A 153 6.97 6.11 -11.63
CA LYS A 153 7.53 5.35 -12.74
C LYS A 153 6.70 4.12 -13.10
N THR A 154 6.17 3.37 -12.12
CA THR A 154 5.25 2.27 -12.40
C THR A 154 4.00 2.78 -13.12
N LEU A 155 3.45 3.92 -12.69
CA LEU A 155 2.33 4.55 -13.40
C LEU A 155 2.73 4.99 -14.83
N ASP A 156 3.96 5.48 -15.04
CA ASP A 156 4.47 5.85 -16.37
C ASP A 156 4.53 4.62 -17.29
N LEU A 157 5.00 3.46 -16.80
CA LEU A 157 5.04 2.21 -17.57
C LEU A 157 3.64 1.71 -17.93
N ILE A 158 2.72 1.73 -16.97
CA ILE A 158 1.32 1.34 -17.21
C ILE A 158 0.68 2.30 -18.20
N GLN A 159 0.95 3.61 -18.08
CA GLN A 159 0.47 4.63 -19.00
C GLN A 159 0.92 4.32 -20.44
N ALA A 160 2.20 4.04 -20.66
CA ALA A 160 2.72 3.69 -21.98
C ALA A 160 2.01 2.44 -22.55
N ALA A 161 1.87 1.39 -21.74
CA ALA A 161 1.21 0.15 -22.14
C ALA A 161 -0.29 0.33 -22.49
N ILE A 162 -1.03 1.17 -21.76
CA ILE A 162 -2.45 1.40 -22.06
C ILE A 162 -2.65 2.40 -23.23
N GLU A 163 -1.68 3.29 -23.48
CA GLU A 163 -1.68 4.16 -24.67
C GLU A 163 -1.52 3.35 -25.95
N GLU A 164 -0.64 2.35 -25.96
CA GLU A 164 -0.47 1.41 -27.09
C GLU A 164 -1.74 0.61 -27.40
N ARG A 165 -2.60 0.41 -26.40
CA ARG A 165 -3.89 -0.28 -26.50
C ARG A 165 -5.05 0.68 -26.84
N GLU A 166 -4.77 1.96 -27.10
CA GLU A 166 -5.77 3.00 -27.37
C GLU A 166 -6.83 3.16 -26.25
N VAL A 167 -6.46 2.85 -25.01
CA VAL A 167 -7.38 2.93 -23.87
C VAL A 167 -7.44 4.37 -23.34
N ALA A 168 -8.66 4.89 -23.17
CA ALA A 168 -8.84 6.22 -22.59
C ALA A 168 -8.50 6.23 -21.09
N TRP A 169 -7.60 7.11 -20.68
CA TRP A 169 -7.14 7.19 -19.29
C TRP A 169 -7.12 8.62 -18.72
N VAL A 170 -7.06 8.71 -17.39
CA VAL A 170 -6.72 9.93 -16.65
C VAL A 170 -5.66 9.64 -15.59
N ARG A 171 -4.86 10.65 -15.24
CA ARG A 171 -3.83 10.54 -14.20
C ARG A 171 -4.02 11.54 -13.09
N LEU A 172 -3.91 11.07 -11.85
CA LEU A 172 -4.08 11.83 -10.63
C LEU A 172 -2.87 11.59 -9.71
N ASP A 173 -1.87 12.46 -9.85
CA ASP A 173 -0.71 12.48 -8.97
C ASP A 173 -0.46 13.87 -8.36
N GLY A 174 0.66 14.03 -7.66
CA GLY A 174 1.01 15.28 -6.98
C GLY A 174 1.38 16.43 -7.92
N SER A 175 1.63 16.15 -9.21
CA SER A 175 1.96 17.18 -10.20
C SER A 175 0.73 17.87 -10.81
N VAL A 176 -0.45 17.27 -10.67
CA VAL A 176 -1.69 17.77 -11.29
C VAL A 176 -2.23 18.98 -10.51
N PRO A 177 -2.36 20.17 -11.15
CA PRO A 177 -2.98 21.35 -10.55
C PRO A 177 -4.41 21.10 -10.07
N THR A 178 -4.88 21.86 -9.09
CA THR A 178 -6.19 21.63 -8.44
C THR A 178 -7.38 21.74 -9.41
N ASP A 179 -7.36 22.72 -10.30
CA ASP A 179 -8.40 22.95 -11.30
C ASP A 179 -8.43 21.82 -12.35
N GLU A 180 -7.27 21.41 -12.83
CA GLU A 180 -7.13 20.30 -13.78
C GLU A 180 -7.49 18.95 -13.13
N ARG A 181 -7.19 18.78 -11.84
CA ARG A 181 -7.54 17.58 -11.07
C ARG A 181 -9.04 17.33 -11.08
N GLN A 182 -9.85 18.37 -10.84
CA GLN A 182 -11.31 18.22 -10.85
C GLN A 182 -11.80 17.81 -12.25
N ARG A 183 -11.29 18.44 -13.31
CA ARG A 183 -11.64 18.08 -14.70
C ARG A 183 -11.34 16.61 -15.03
N ARG A 184 -10.21 16.08 -14.55
CA ARG A 184 -9.84 14.67 -14.74
C ARG A 184 -10.75 13.73 -13.95
N ILE A 185 -11.12 14.10 -12.73
CA ILE A 185 -12.08 13.36 -11.91
C ILE A 185 -13.44 13.32 -12.59
N ASP A 186 -13.92 14.47 -13.07
CA ASP A 186 -15.21 14.59 -13.78
C ASP A 186 -15.19 13.75 -15.06
N ARG A 187 -14.16 13.89 -15.90
CA ARG A 187 -13.98 13.07 -17.10
C ARG A 187 -14.04 11.57 -16.81
N PHE A 188 -13.41 11.12 -15.73
CA PHE A 188 -13.45 9.72 -15.33
C PHE A 188 -14.85 9.31 -14.86
N ASN A 189 -15.49 10.11 -14.01
CA ASN A 189 -16.82 9.80 -13.50
C ASN A 189 -17.91 9.82 -14.58
N ASP A 190 -17.74 10.66 -15.60
CA ASP A 190 -18.59 10.76 -16.78
C ASP A 190 -18.30 9.67 -17.84
N ARG A 191 -17.45 8.68 -17.50
CA ARG A 191 -17.04 7.57 -18.38
C ARG A 191 -16.25 7.99 -19.63
N GLY A 192 -15.68 9.19 -19.65
CA GLY A 192 -14.77 9.66 -20.71
C GLY A 192 -13.34 9.10 -20.61
N ALA A 193 -13.08 8.27 -19.61
CA ALA A 193 -11.85 7.48 -19.44
C ALA A 193 -12.17 6.18 -18.70
N GLN A 194 -11.54 5.07 -19.10
CA GLN A 194 -11.76 3.76 -18.51
C GLN A 194 -10.77 3.46 -17.37
N VAL A 195 -9.55 4.03 -17.43
CA VAL A 195 -8.50 3.81 -16.44
C VAL A 195 -8.12 5.12 -15.73
N ALA A 196 -8.09 5.10 -14.40
CA ALA A 196 -7.53 6.18 -13.59
C ALA A 196 -6.21 5.75 -12.93
N LEU A 197 -5.09 6.32 -13.37
CA LEU A 197 -3.77 6.10 -12.79
C LEU A 197 -3.54 7.07 -11.63
N CYS A 198 -3.44 6.55 -10.41
CA CYS A 198 -3.41 7.36 -9.20
C CYS A 198 -2.17 7.05 -8.35
N SER A 199 -1.44 8.09 -7.95
CA SER A 199 -0.40 7.89 -6.93
C SER A 199 -1.03 7.83 -5.54
N LEU A 200 -0.60 6.88 -4.70
CA LEU A 200 -1.15 6.71 -3.33
C LEU A 200 -1.09 8.00 -2.49
N ARG A 201 -0.09 8.85 -2.72
CA ARG A 201 0.07 10.13 -2.01
C ARG A 201 -0.94 11.20 -2.45
N ALA A 202 -1.37 11.19 -3.70
CA ALA A 202 -2.32 12.18 -4.22
C ALA A 202 -3.75 11.96 -3.72
N VAL A 203 -4.05 10.75 -3.21
CA VAL A 203 -5.39 10.36 -2.75
C VAL A 203 -5.80 11.04 -1.43
N GLY A 204 -4.84 11.67 -0.73
CA GLY A 204 -5.10 12.48 0.46
C GLY A 204 -5.95 13.74 0.21
N HIS A 205 -6.05 14.20 -1.05
CA HIS A 205 -6.64 15.49 -1.42
C HIS A 205 -8.07 15.41 -2.00
N GLY A 206 -8.98 14.70 -1.34
CA GLY A 206 -10.42 14.80 -1.67
C GLY A 206 -10.83 14.18 -3.01
N VAL A 207 -10.07 13.22 -3.54
CA VAL A 207 -10.41 12.48 -4.77
C VAL A 207 -11.69 11.65 -4.56
N ASN A 208 -12.60 11.67 -5.54
CA ASN A 208 -13.85 10.88 -5.55
C ASN A 208 -14.03 10.22 -6.93
N LEU A 209 -13.69 8.95 -7.04
CA LEU A 209 -13.70 8.19 -8.31
C LEU A 209 -14.79 7.12 -8.27
N THR A 210 -16.03 7.54 -8.04
CA THR A 210 -17.18 6.65 -7.79
C THR A 210 -17.65 5.87 -9.01
N ALA A 211 -17.21 6.23 -10.22
CA ALA A 211 -17.57 5.46 -11.40
C ALA A 211 -16.78 4.14 -11.54
N ALA A 212 -15.61 4.04 -10.87
CA ALA A 212 -14.84 2.80 -10.83
C ALA A 212 -15.52 1.75 -9.97
N ASN A 213 -15.61 0.53 -10.49
CA ASN A 213 -16.02 -0.66 -9.75
C ASN A 213 -14.84 -1.63 -9.52
N HIS A 214 -13.64 -1.27 -9.99
CA HIS A 214 -12.40 -1.99 -9.72
C HIS A 214 -11.31 -1.07 -9.16
N VAL A 215 -10.53 -1.61 -8.25
CA VAL A 215 -9.32 -0.99 -7.70
C VAL A 215 -8.18 -1.99 -7.81
N VAL A 216 -7.08 -1.63 -8.46
CA VAL A 216 -5.86 -2.43 -8.53
C VAL A 216 -4.77 -1.73 -7.75
N HIS A 217 -4.26 -2.36 -6.68
CA HIS A 217 -3.04 -1.92 -6.02
C HIS A 217 -1.85 -2.71 -6.59
N VAL A 218 -0.99 -2.02 -7.34
CA VAL A 218 0.18 -2.63 -7.99
C VAL A 218 1.26 -2.98 -6.95
N ASP A 219 1.45 -2.11 -5.97
CA ASP A 219 2.49 -2.26 -4.96
C ASP A 219 1.99 -1.96 -3.55
N ARG A 220 2.53 -2.68 -2.56
CA ARG A 220 2.08 -2.58 -1.17
C ARG A 220 2.71 -1.40 -0.45
N TRP A 221 1.91 -0.54 0.15
CA TRP A 221 2.41 0.50 1.03
C TRP A 221 2.85 -0.09 2.37
N TRP A 222 3.84 0.54 3.00
CA TRP A 222 4.33 0.16 4.33
C TRP A 222 3.24 0.16 5.42
N ASN A 223 2.20 0.98 5.25
CA ASN A 223 1.09 1.13 6.18
C ASN A 223 -0.24 0.78 5.48
N PRO A 224 -0.92 -0.32 5.85
CA PRO A 224 -2.16 -0.74 5.19
C PRO A 224 -3.25 0.34 5.26
N ALA A 225 -3.25 1.19 6.30
CA ALA A 225 -4.24 2.26 6.44
C ALA A 225 -4.20 3.29 5.30
N VAL A 226 -3.06 3.45 4.62
CA VAL A 226 -2.95 4.37 3.47
C VAL A 226 -3.58 3.76 2.23
N GLU A 227 -3.39 2.45 2.01
CA GLU A 227 -4.08 1.72 0.93
C GLU A 227 -5.59 1.69 1.19
N ASP A 228 -5.99 1.36 2.42
CA ASP A 228 -7.40 1.32 2.83
C ASP A 228 -8.06 2.69 2.62
N GLN A 229 -7.36 3.78 2.99
CA GLN A 229 -7.81 5.14 2.73
C GLN A 229 -7.92 5.44 1.23
N ALA A 230 -7.00 4.94 0.41
CA ALA A 230 -7.02 5.14 -1.03
C ALA A 230 -8.22 4.41 -1.67
N THR A 231 -8.41 3.14 -1.32
CA THR A 231 -9.60 2.36 -1.72
C THR A 231 -10.90 3.00 -1.25
N ASP A 232 -10.93 3.56 -0.05
CA ASP A 232 -12.10 4.27 0.49
C ASP A 232 -12.48 5.54 -0.29
N ARG A 233 -11.61 6.06 -1.17
CA ARG A 233 -11.96 7.15 -2.11
C ARG A 233 -12.69 6.67 -3.37
N VAL A 234 -12.58 5.40 -3.70
CA VAL A 234 -13.32 4.76 -4.80
C VAL A 234 -14.63 4.19 -4.27
N HIS A 235 -14.56 3.50 -3.12
CA HIS A 235 -15.73 3.04 -2.39
C HIS A 235 -16.28 4.19 -1.55
N ARG A 236 -16.98 5.16 -2.14
CA ARG A 236 -17.46 6.34 -1.40
C ARG A 236 -18.95 6.58 -1.64
N ILE A 237 -19.58 7.39 -0.79
CA ILE A 237 -20.97 7.84 -0.99
C ILE A 237 -21.09 8.39 -2.42
N GLY A 238 -22.07 7.87 -3.17
CA GLY A 238 -22.21 8.10 -4.62
C GLY A 238 -21.77 6.90 -5.48
N GLN A 239 -21.12 5.90 -4.88
CA GLN A 239 -20.86 4.61 -5.51
C GLN A 239 -22.16 3.81 -5.63
N ALA A 240 -22.45 3.32 -6.83
CA ALA A 240 -23.67 2.55 -7.14
C ALA A 240 -23.39 1.06 -7.42
N ARG A 241 -22.10 0.69 -7.56
CA ARG A 241 -21.67 -0.66 -7.93
C ARG A 241 -20.79 -1.28 -6.85
N THR A 242 -20.85 -2.60 -6.73
CA THR A 242 -19.88 -3.35 -5.93
C THR A 242 -18.47 -3.02 -6.39
N VAL A 243 -17.57 -2.75 -5.44
CA VAL A 243 -16.17 -2.42 -5.71
C VAL A 243 -15.30 -3.62 -5.41
N PHE A 244 -14.57 -4.10 -6.41
CA PHE A 244 -13.59 -5.18 -6.28
C PHE A 244 -12.18 -4.62 -6.08
N VAL A 245 -11.47 -5.10 -5.07
CA VAL A 245 -10.11 -4.66 -4.74
C VAL A 245 -9.13 -5.79 -5.02
N HIS A 246 -8.27 -5.56 -6.00
CA HIS A 246 -7.21 -6.46 -6.44
C HIS A 246 -5.87 -6.04 -5.85
N ARG A 247 -5.09 -7.01 -5.40
CA ARG A 247 -3.73 -6.81 -4.89
C ARG A 247 -2.83 -7.86 -5.49
N ILE A 248 -1.76 -7.42 -6.13
CA ILE A 248 -0.79 -8.32 -6.78
C ILE A 248 0.51 -8.26 -5.99
N LEU A 249 1.02 -9.43 -5.61
CA LEU A 249 2.18 -9.60 -4.75
C LEU A 249 3.19 -10.54 -5.39
N THR A 250 4.47 -10.28 -5.19
CA THR A 250 5.52 -11.19 -5.64
C THR A 250 5.95 -12.15 -4.52
N VAL A 251 5.87 -13.46 -4.78
CA VAL A 251 6.25 -14.53 -3.82
C VAL A 251 7.74 -14.51 -3.51
N ASP A 252 8.11 -15.03 -2.33
CA ASP A 252 9.50 -15.12 -1.85
C ASP A 252 10.22 -13.78 -1.68
N THR A 253 9.52 -12.66 -1.87
CA THR A 253 10.09 -11.31 -1.81
C THR A 253 9.76 -10.59 -0.51
N LEU A 254 10.24 -9.36 -0.38
CA LEU A 254 9.88 -8.49 0.72
C LEU A 254 8.36 -8.21 0.78
N GLU A 255 7.63 -8.30 -0.33
CA GLU A 255 6.21 -7.98 -0.36
C GLU A 255 5.38 -8.98 0.44
N GLU A 256 5.75 -10.27 0.35
CA GLU A 256 5.19 -11.32 1.19
C GLU A 256 5.49 -11.04 2.67
N LYS A 257 6.74 -10.69 2.99
CA LYS A 257 7.16 -10.35 4.36
C LYS A 257 6.37 -9.14 4.90
N ILE A 258 6.15 -8.11 4.07
CA ILE A 258 5.27 -6.98 4.41
C ILE A 258 3.85 -7.47 4.67
N ALA A 259 3.29 -8.31 3.80
CA ALA A 259 1.92 -8.81 3.96
C ALA A 259 1.75 -9.56 5.29
N VAL A 260 2.70 -10.44 5.64
CA VAL A 260 2.73 -11.14 6.92
C VAL A 260 2.84 -10.18 8.10
N LEU A 261 3.75 -9.20 8.04
CA LEU A 261 3.91 -8.20 9.11
C LEU A 261 2.67 -7.32 9.28
N GLN A 262 2.02 -6.93 8.18
CA GLN A 262 0.77 -6.17 8.23
C GLN A 262 -0.35 -6.96 8.89
N GLU A 263 -0.47 -8.26 8.58
CA GLU A 263 -1.49 -9.11 9.18
C GLU A 263 -1.24 -9.30 10.69
N ARG A 264 0.01 -9.55 11.09
CA ARG A 264 0.41 -9.58 12.50
C ARG A 264 0.04 -8.27 13.22
N LYS A 265 0.30 -7.12 12.60
CA LYS A 265 -0.02 -5.79 13.16
C LYS A 265 -1.52 -5.50 13.17
N ARG A 266 -2.28 -5.94 12.18
CA ARG A 266 -3.75 -5.80 12.12
C ARG A 266 -4.40 -6.61 13.24
N GLY A 267 -4.01 -7.87 13.41
CA GLY A 267 -4.46 -8.70 14.51
C GLY A 267 -4.10 -8.14 15.89
N LEU A 268 -2.93 -7.51 16.05
CA LEU A 268 -2.56 -6.80 17.28
C LEU A 268 -3.38 -5.53 17.48
N SER A 269 -3.61 -4.76 16.41
CA SER A 269 -4.37 -3.51 16.47
C SER A 269 -5.83 -3.77 16.82
N ASP A 270 -6.48 -4.77 16.22
CA ASP A 270 -7.86 -5.15 16.56
C ASP A 270 -7.99 -5.60 18.02
N ARG A 271 -6.92 -6.19 18.59
CA ARG A 271 -6.84 -6.54 20.02
C ARG A 271 -6.59 -5.33 20.91
N ILE A 272 -5.81 -4.36 20.45
CA ILE A 272 -5.51 -3.14 21.20
C ILE A 272 -6.67 -2.16 21.14
N MET A 273 -7.47 -2.15 20.06
CA MET A 273 -8.52 -1.18 19.73
C MET A 273 -9.79 -1.25 20.59
N GLY A 274 -9.62 -1.43 21.90
CA GLY A 274 -10.18 -0.45 22.84
C GLY A 274 -9.42 0.89 22.84
N ALA A 275 -8.15 0.91 22.39
CA ALA A 275 -7.22 2.03 22.38
C ALA A 275 -6.78 2.42 20.98
N SER A 276 -6.88 3.71 20.67
CA SER A 276 -6.32 4.35 19.48
C SER A 276 -4.86 4.01 19.23
N ALA A 277 -4.58 3.34 18.12
CA ALA A 277 -3.27 3.32 17.48
C ALA A 277 -3.42 3.79 16.03
N GLN A 278 -3.60 5.10 15.86
CA GLN A 278 -3.27 5.79 14.61
C GLN A 278 -2.11 6.73 14.94
N GLY A 279 -0.89 6.27 14.69
CA GLY A 279 0.30 7.08 14.92
C GLY A 279 1.57 6.30 14.66
N ALA A 280 2.27 6.71 13.60
CA ALA A 280 3.67 6.41 13.23
C ALA A 280 4.18 4.97 13.45
N MET A 281 4.46 4.28 12.33
CA MET A 281 5.26 3.05 12.32
C MET A 281 6.63 3.29 12.95
N GLY A 282 6.82 2.84 14.19
CA GLY A 282 8.13 2.40 14.63
C GLY A 282 8.34 0.99 14.09
N TRP A 283 9.18 0.83 13.07
CA TRP A 283 9.69 -0.49 12.72
C TRP A 283 10.68 -0.91 13.81
N THR A 284 10.52 -2.10 14.38
CA THR A 284 11.52 -2.62 15.32
C THR A 284 12.77 -3.06 14.56
N ARG A 285 13.90 -3.19 15.25
CA ARG A 285 15.13 -3.73 14.64
C ARG A 285 14.89 -5.13 14.08
N GLU A 286 14.12 -5.93 14.79
CA GLU A 286 13.78 -7.30 14.43
C GLU A 286 12.93 -7.33 13.16
N GLU A 287 11.93 -6.44 13.04
CA GLU A 287 11.13 -6.31 11.82
C GLU A 287 11.98 -5.85 10.62
N LEU A 288 12.92 -4.93 10.83
CA LEU A 288 13.84 -4.51 9.78
C LEU A 288 14.78 -5.64 9.35
N LEU A 289 15.24 -6.47 10.29
CA LEU A 289 16.05 -7.66 9.98
C LEU A 289 15.23 -8.70 9.20
N GLU A 290 13.98 -8.94 9.57
CA GLU A 290 13.05 -9.83 8.86
C GLU A 290 12.85 -9.37 7.41
N LEU A 291 12.61 -8.07 7.19
CA LEU A 291 12.44 -7.49 5.85
C LEU A 291 13.70 -7.54 4.98
N LEU A 292 14.89 -7.56 5.57
CA LEU A 292 16.18 -7.61 4.86
C LEU A 292 16.74 -9.03 4.70
N GLN A 293 15.99 -10.07 5.08
CA GLN A 293 16.39 -11.45 4.82
C GLN A 293 16.47 -11.72 3.31
N PRO A 294 17.43 -12.55 2.86
CA PRO A 294 17.59 -12.88 1.46
C PRO A 294 16.33 -13.58 0.89
N LEU A 295 16.26 -13.73 -0.44
CA LEU A 295 15.34 -14.70 -1.04
C LEU A 295 15.62 -16.09 -0.45
N GLU A 296 14.58 -16.91 -0.26
CA GLU A 296 14.73 -18.31 0.14
C GLU A 296 15.21 -19.20 -1.02
#